data_AF-A0A2V8T6E1-F1
#
_entry.id   AF-A0A2V8T6E1-F1
#
_cell.length_a   1.000
_cell.length_b   1.000
_cell.length_c   1.000
_cell.angle_alpha   90.00
_cell.angle_beta   90.00
_cell.angle_gamma   90.00
#
_symmetry.space_group_name_H-M   'P 1'
#
loop_
_entity.id
_entity.type
_entity.pdbx_description
1 polymer ?
#
loop_
_entity_poly.entity_id
_entity_poly.type
_entity_poly.pdbx_seq_one_letter_code
_entity_poly.pdbx_strand_id
1 'polypeptide(L)'
;MGTTEMGGGTGRLLLLFSALLSPLLVQAPVQATTALQGLAGWSEGPVRYLLSRSEEQEFRKLPDEPARALFIVRFWHRWDPTPGTLENETRREFWKRVLDANRRFKESVRPGWMTERGRIFIQLGEPDQEQVDERGGIATLPGR
;
A
#
# COMPACT_ATOMS: atom_id res chain seq x y z
N MET A 1 -29.60 76.31 -19.69
CA MET A 1 -28.35 76.72 -19.00
C MET A 1 -27.43 75.52 -18.95
N GLY A 2 -26.25 75.60 -19.55
CA GLY A 2 -25.24 74.55 -19.49
C GLY A 2 -24.44 74.60 -18.19
N THR A 3 -23.80 73.48 -17.84
CA THR A 3 -22.35 73.37 -17.67
C THR A 3 -21.99 71.91 -17.40
N THR A 4 -21.02 71.45 -18.17
CA THR A 4 -20.33 70.17 -18.07
C THR A 4 -19.35 70.22 -16.90
N GLU A 5 -19.19 69.14 -16.14
CA GLU A 5 -17.87 68.71 -15.66
C GLU A 5 -17.76 67.19 -15.66
N MET A 6 -16.69 66.73 -16.32
CA MET A 6 -16.19 65.35 -16.39
C MET A 6 -14.86 65.32 -15.65
N GLY A 7 -14.64 64.31 -14.81
CA GLY A 7 -13.34 63.97 -14.23
C GLY A 7 -13.56 63.10 -12.99
N GLY A 8 -13.09 61.86 -12.86
CA GLY A 8 -11.93 61.21 -13.47
C GLY A 8 -10.88 60.97 -12.37
N GLY A 9 -10.74 59.71 -11.91
CA GLY A 9 -9.62 59.27 -11.06
C GLY A 9 -10.04 58.63 -9.73
N THR A 10 -10.03 57.30 -9.61
CA THR A 10 -8.93 56.48 -9.01
C THR A 10 -8.95 56.47 -7.47
N GLY A 11 -9.09 55.37 -6.74
CA GLY A 11 -9.28 53.96 -7.09
C GLY A 11 -9.90 53.23 -5.89
N ARG A 12 -10.80 52.29 -6.15
CA ARG A 12 -11.34 51.38 -5.14
C ARG A 12 -10.31 50.30 -4.86
N LEU A 13 -9.77 50.30 -3.65
CA LEU A 13 -8.99 49.23 -3.05
C LEU A 13 -9.88 47.98 -2.96
N LEU A 14 -9.84 47.13 -4.00
CA LEU A 14 -10.41 45.78 -3.94
C LEU A 14 -9.29 44.82 -3.52
N LEU A 15 -9.27 44.51 -2.23
CA LEU A 15 -8.53 43.38 -1.67
C LEU A 15 -9.09 42.09 -2.26
N LEU A 16 -8.50 41.62 -3.36
CA LEU A 16 -8.74 40.26 -3.85
C LEU A 16 -7.87 39.30 -3.04
N PHE A 17 -8.37 38.87 -1.88
CA PHE A 17 -7.95 37.62 -1.27
C PHE A 17 -8.36 36.49 -2.22
N SER A 18 -7.48 36.10 -3.15
CA SER A 18 -7.65 34.88 -3.92
C SER A 18 -7.55 33.70 -2.95
N ALA A 19 -8.69 33.25 -2.45
CA ALA A 19 -8.81 31.99 -1.76
C ALA A 19 -8.47 30.88 -2.78
N LEU A 20 -7.21 30.45 -2.79
CA LEU A 20 -6.76 29.21 -3.41
C LEU A 20 -7.36 28.04 -2.60
N LEU A 21 -8.67 27.85 -2.72
CA LEU A 21 -9.35 26.68 -2.18
C LEU A 21 -9.35 25.61 -3.26
N SER A 22 -8.18 25.03 -3.51
CA SER A 22 -8.11 23.73 -4.16
C SER A 22 -8.12 22.68 -3.06
N PRO A 23 -9.25 22.05 -2.72
CA PRO A 23 -9.18 20.76 -2.06
C PRO A 23 -8.72 19.80 -3.15
N LEU A 24 -7.40 19.62 -3.26
CA LEU A 24 -6.89 18.35 -3.72
C LEU A 24 -7.46 17.36 -2.71
N LEU A 25 -8.59 16.73 -3.07
CA LEU A 25 -8.95 15.43 -2.53
C LEU A 25 -7.78 14.53 -2.91
N VAL A 26 -6.76 14.54 -2.06
CA VAL A 26 -5.83 13.45 -1.88
C VAL A 26 -6.75 12.29 -1.54
N GLN A 27 -7.16 11.56 -2.58
CA GLN A 27 -7.76 10.26 -2.40
C GLN A 27 -6.68 9.44 -1.71
N ALA A 28 -6.80 9.32 -0.39
CA ALA A 28 -5.99 8.43 0.40
C ALA A 28 -6.08 7.03 -0.25
N PRO A 29 -4.95 6.30 -0.32
CA PRO A 29 -4.85 5.10 -1.13
C PRO A 29 -5.84 4.03 -0.64
N VAL A 30 -6.26 3.19 -1.59
CA VAL A 30 -7.09 1.97 -1.49
C VAL A 30 -6.47 0.93 -0.54
N GLN A 31 -6.27 1.31 0.72
CA GLN A 31 -5.78 0.47 1.81
C GLN A 31 -6.91 0.16 2.82
N ALA A 32 -8.00 0.94 2.77
CA ALA A 32 -9.15 0.75 3.64
C ALA A 32 -9.93 -0.55 3.36
N THR A 33 -9.82 -1.15 2.17
CA THR A 33 -10.58 -2.36 1.82
C THR A 33 -10.19 -3.58 2.66
N THR A 34 -8.94 -3.65 3.15
CA THR A 34 -8.50 -4.72 4.06
C THR A 34 -8.96 -4.49 5.50
N ALA A 35 -9.22 -3.24 5.90
CA ALA A 35 -9.72 -2.93 7.23
C ALA A 35 -11.24 -3.17 7.38
N LEU A 36 -11.97 -3.31 6.26
CA LEU A 36 -13.43 -3.48 6.24
C LEU A 36 -13.89 -4.95 6.14
N GLN A 37 -12.97 -5.88 5.88
CA GLN A 37 -13.21 -7.31 6.10
C GLN A 37 -12.59 -7.66 7.45
N GLY A 38 -13.40 -8.14 8.40
CA GLY A 38 -12.90 -8.56 9.72
C GLY A 38 -11.71 -9.54 9.63
N LEU A 39 -11.09 -9.86 10.77
CA LEU A 39 -9.88 -10.68 10.79
C LEU A 39 -10.07 -12.07 10.17
N ALA A 40 -11.30 -12.55 9.97
CA ALA A 40 -11.60 -13.81 9.30
C ALA A 40 -10.90 -13.99 7.93
N GLY A 41 -10.80 -12.92 7.12
CA GLY A 41 -10.16 -12.97 5.80
C GLY A 41 -8.63 -12.85 5.83
N TRP A 42 -8.03 -12.61 7.00
CA TRP A 42 -6.60 -12.30 7.12
C TRP A 42 -5.72 -13.41 6.51
N SER A 43 -6.02 -14.68 6.80
CA SER A 43 -5.26 -15.83 6.29
C SER A 43 -5.35 -16.04 4.77
N GLU A 44 -6.33 -15.42 4.10
CA GLU A 44 -6.51 -15.52 2.65
C GLU A 44 -5.74 -14.45 1.89
N GLY A 45 -5.30 -13.40 2.61
CA GLY A 45 -4.48 -12.32 2.09
C GLY A 45 -3.00 -12.71 1.91
N PRO A 46 -2.12 -11.72 1.72
CA PRO A 46 -0.70 -11.93 1.42
C PRO A 46 0.04 -12.81 2.45
N VAL A 47 -0.36 -12.76 3.73
CA VAL A 47 0.25 -13.54 4.82
C VAL A 47 0.19 -15.05 4.61
N ARG A 48 -0.66 -15.53 3.71
CA ARG A 48 -0.67 -16.94 3.27
C ARG A 48 0.67 -17.45 2.76
N TYR A 49 1.57 -16.56 2.34
CA TYR A 49 2.92 -16.94 1.90
C TYR A 49 3.87 -17.24 3.06
N LEU A 50 3.52 -16.83 4.29
CA LEU A 50 4.27 -17.09 5.52
C LEU A 50 3.60 -18.17 6.40
N LEU A 51 2.29 -18.38 6.24
CA LEU A 51 1.55 -19.38 7.01
C LEU A 51 1.89 -20.80 6.55
N SER A 52 2.15 -21.69 7.51
CA SER A 52 2.08 -23.12 7.25
C SER A 52 0.64 -23.58 7.03
N ARG A 53 0.45 -24.73 6.37
CA ARG A 53 -0.89 -25.30 6.15
C ARG A 53 -1.64 -25.58 7.46
N SER A 54 -0.94 -25.94 8.53
CA SER A 54 -1.54 -26.17 9.85
C SER A 54 -2.02 -24.87 10.48
N GLU A 55 -1.22 -23.81 10.39
CA GLU A 55 -1.56 -22.49 10.94
C GLU A 55 -2.74 -21.84 10.21
N GLU A 56 -2.78 -21.97 8.88
CA GLU A 56 -3.93 -21.52 8.09
C GLU A 56 -5.22 -22.24 8.51
N GLN A 57 -5.15 -23.56 8.75
CA GLN A 57 -6.29 -24.34 9.22
C GLN A 57 -6.70 -24.00 10.66
N GLU A 58 -5.73 -23.77 11.55
CA GLU A 58 -5.98 -23.34 12.92
C GLU A 58 -6.70 -21.98 12.92
N PHE A 59 -6.17 -21.01 12.17
CA PHE A 59 -6.73 -19.67 12.07
C PHE A 59 -8.18 -19.68 11.57
N ARG A 60 -8.49 -20.47 10.53
CA ARG A 60 -9.84 -20.59 9.99
C ARG A 60 -10.86 -21.16 10.98
N LYS A 61 -10.42 -21.96 11.95
CA LYS A 61 -11.29 -22.58 12.96
C LYS A 61 -11.58 -21.66 14.15
N LEU A 62 -10.90 -20.53 14.26
CA LEU A 62 -11.10 -19.61 15.39
C LEU A 62 -12.52 -19.03 15.35
N PRO A 63 -13.22 -19.00 16.50
CA PRO A 63 -14.65 -18.69 16.53
C PRO A 63 -14.92 -17.19 16.33
N ASP A 64 -14.13 -16.32 16.97
CA ASP A 64 -14.41 -14.89 17.10
C ASP A 64 -13.21 -13.99 16.76
N GLU A 65 -13.46 -12.69 16.63
CA GLU A 65 -12.46 -11.68 16.29
C GLU A 65 -11.34 -11.57 17.35
N PRO A 66 -11.63 -11.55 18.68
CA PRO A 66 -10.58 -11.58 19.71
C PRO A 66 -9.61 -12.75 19.59
N ALA A 67 -10.11 -13.97 19.36
CA ALA A 67 -9.28 -15.15 19.17
C ALA A 67 -8.37 -15.01 17.94
N ARG A 68 -8.90 -14.49 16.82
CA ARG A 68 -8.13 -14.19 15.61
C ARG A 68 -7.07 -13.12 15.85
N ALA A 69 -7.40 -12.05 16.57
CA ALA A 69 -6.46 -11.00 16.93
C ALA A 69 -5.29 -11.56 17.74
N LEU A 70 -5.58 -12.38 18.75
CA LEU A 70 -4.55 -13.03 19.57
C LEU A 70 -3.65 -13.95 18.75
N PHE A 71 -4.23 -14.72 17.82
CA PHE A 71 -3.45 -15.53 16.89
C PHE A 71 -2.49 -14.67 16.06
N ILE A 72 -2.97 -13.58 15.46
CA ILE A 72 -2.16 -12.69 14.62
C ILE A 72 -1.01 -12.06 15.41
N VAL A 73 -1.28 -11.63 16.66
CA VAL A 73 -0.24 -11.09 17.55
C VAL A 73 0.83 -12.15 17.82
N ARG A 74 0.44 -13.36 18.21
CA ARG A 74 1.39 -14.46 18.48
C ARG A 74 2.17 -14.87 17.24
N PHE A 75 1.50 -14.92 16.10
CA PHE A 75 2.11 -15.22 14.81
C PHE A 75 3.26 -14.26 14.54
N TRP A 76 3.00 -12.95 14.55
CA TRP A 76 4.04 -11.95 14.28
C TRP A 76 5.13 -11.92 15.35
N HIS A 77 4.78 -12.07 16.62
CA HIS A 77 5.76 -12.12 17.71
C HIS A 77 6.82 -13.23 17.49
N ARG A 78 6.42 -14.40 16.96
CA ARG A 78 7.38 -15.47 16.65
C ARG A 78 8.31 -15.14 15.48
N TRP A 79 7.87 -14.27 14.57
CA TRP A 79 8.67 -13.80 13.42
C TRP A 79 9.51 -12.56 13.76
N ASP A 80 9.42 -12.06 15.00
CA ASP A 80 10.14 -10.88 15.46
C ASP A 80 11.61 -11.22 15.74
N PRO A 81 12.56 -10.65 14.97
CA PRO A 81 13.98 -10.84 15.24
C PRO A 81 14.45 -10.02 16.46
N THR A 82 13.71 -8.96 16.81
CA THR A 82 14.11 -7.97 17.81
C THR A 82 12.94 -7.64 18.74
N PRO A 83 12.44 -8.62 19.52
CA PRO A 83 11.25 -8.45 20.37
C PRO A 83 11.40 -7.42 21.50
N GLY A 84 12.60 -6.86 21.70
CA GLY A 84 12.87 -5.75 22.61
C GLY A 84 12.53 -4.36 22.03
N THR A 85 12.20 -4.26 20.75
CA THR A 85 11.76 -3.01 20.11
C THR A 85 10.23 -2.92 20.09
N LEU A 86 9.69 -1.71 19.93
CA LEU A 86 8.24 -1.51 19.83
C LEU A 86 7.67 -1.97 18.47
N GLU A 87 8.52 -2.12 17.46
CA GLU A 87 8.12 -2.41 16.09
C GLU A 87 8.67 -3.76 15.66
N ASN A 88 7.80 -4.64 15.17
CA ASN A 88 8.21 -5.89 14.55
C ASN A 88 8.75 -5.65 13.14
N GLU A 89 10.06 -5.70 12.96
CA GLU A 89 10.73 -5.36 11.70
C GLU A 89 10.36 -6.31 10.55
N THR A 90 10.19 -7.61 10.83
CA THR A 90 9.73 -8.61 9.85
C THR A 90 8.34 -8.25 9.33
N ARG A 91 7.41 -7.91 10.23
CA ARG A 91 6.05 -7.50 9.87
C ARG A 91 6.08 -6.24 9.00
N ARG A 92 6.86 -5.23 9.41
CA ARG A 92 7.00 -3.98 8.63
C ARG A 92 7.53 -4.26 7.23
N GLU A 93 8.64 -4.98 7.11
CA GLU A 93 9.26 -5.26 5.81
C GLU A 93 8.35 -6.13 4.93
N PHE A 94 7.67 -7.12 5.51
CA PHE A 94 6.68 -7.92 4.78
C PHE A 94 5.59 -7.05 4.14
N TRP A 95 4.96 -6.16 4.93
CA TRP A 95 3.90 -5.30 4.41
C TRP A 95 4.42 -4.25 3.41
N LYS A 96 5.66 -3.78 3.59
CA LYS A 96 6.35 -2.95 2.59
C LYS A 96 6.48 -3.69 1.26
N ARG A 97 6.94 -4.94 1.26
CA ARG A 97 7.04 -5.76 0.04
C ARG A 97 5.69 -6.04 -0.61
N VAL A 98 4.64 -6.26 0.18
CA VAL A 98 3.28 -6.43 -0.35
C VAL A 98 2.81 -5.17 -1.07
N LEU A 99 3.04 -3.98 -0.49
CA LEU A 99 2.70 -2.71 -1.11
C LEU A 99 3.47 -2.50 -2.42
N ASP A 100 4.77 -2.78 -2.41
CA ASP A 100 5.63 -2.67 -3.59
C ASP A 100 5.23 -3.66 -4.67
N ALA A 101 4.92 -4.91 -4.31
CA ALA A 101 4.41 -5.91 -5.24
C ALA A 101 3.10 -5.46 -5.89
N ASN A 102 2.17 -4.90 -5.11
CA ASN A 102 0.92 -4.36 -5.63
C ASN A 102 1.10 -3.17 -6.56
N ARG A 103 2.16 -2.38 -6.37
CA ARG A 103 2.49 -1.26 -7.25
C ARG A 103 3.13 -1.74 -8.56
N ARG A 104 4.06 -2.70 -8.48
CA ARG A 104 4.91 -3.11 -9.61
C ARG A 104 4.30 -4.20 -10.49
N PHE A 105 3.53 -5.11 -9.90
CA PHE A 105 3.09 -6.34 -10.59
C PHE A 105 1.56 -6.43 -10.73
N LYS A 106 0.84 -5.32 -10.61
CA LYS A 106 -0.62 -5.31 -10.82
C LYS A 106 -0.97 -5.71 -12.24
N GLU A 107 -1.96 -6.60 -12.39
CA GLU A 107 -2.47 -7.06 -13.68
C GLU A 107 -3.97 -6.81 -13.78
N SER A 108 -4.40 -5.79 -14.54
CA SER A 108 -5.81 -5.40 -14.72
C SER A 108 -6.60 -5.42 -13.40
N VAL A 109 -7.32 -6.51 -13.14
CA VAL A 109 -8.20 -6.74 -11.98
C VAL A 109 -7.52 -7.44 -10.79
N ARG A 110 -6.35 -8.06 -10.98
CA ARG A 110 -5.63 -8.79 -9.93
C ARG A 110 -4.60 -7.89 -9.25
N PRO A 111 -4.59 -7.83 -7.90
CA PRO A 111 -3.55 -7.12 -7.17
C PRO A 111 -2.20 -7.81 -7.37
N GLY A 112 -1.12 -7.03 -7.36
CA GLY A 112 0.21 -7.55 -7.69
C GLY A 112 0.69 -8.67 -6.77
N TRP A 113 0.32 -8.65 -5.49
CA TRP A 113 0.64 -9.73 -4.54
C TRP A 113 0.13 -11.11 -4.98
N MET A 114 -0.96 -11.17 -5.76
CA MET A 114 -1.53 -12.43 -6.29
C MET A 114 -0.85 -12.93 -7.57
N THR A 115 0.02 -12.13 -8.20
CA THR A 115 0.74 -12.55 -9.41
C THR A 115 1.97 -13.38 -9.05
N GLU A 116 2.47 -14.19 -9.99
CA GLU A 116 3.67 -15.00 -9.72
C GLU A 116 4.88 -14.11 -9.40
N ARG A 117 5.04 -13.00 -10.13
CA ARG A 117 6.10 -12.02 -9.87
C ARG A 117 5.98 -11.38 -8.50
N GLY A 118 4.78 -10.97 -8.10
CA GLY A 118 4.55 -10.39 -6.77
C GLY A 118 4.74 -11.40 -5.63
N ARG A 119 4.33 -12.65 -5.82
CA ARG A 119 4.56 -13.75 -4.88
C ARG A 119 6.06 -13.96 -4.65
N ILE A 120 6.83 -14.13 -5.73
CA ILE A 120 8.29 -14.31 -5.68
C ILE A 120 8.93 -13.10 -4.99
N PHE A 121 8.55 -11.89 -5.37
CA PHE A 121 9.07 -10.65 -4.77
C PHE A 121 8.79 -10.54 -3.26
N ILE A 122 7.59 -10.90 -2.80
CA ILE A 122 7.27 -10.87 -1.36
C ILE A 122 8.15 -11.86 -0.59
N GLN A 123 8.34 -13.07 -1.13
CA GLN A 123 9.11 -14.14 -0.49
C GLN A 123 10.61 -13.87 -0.49
N LEU A 124 11.18 -13.41 -1.61
CA LEU A 124 12.62 -13.29 -1.81
C LEU A 124 13.14 -11.85 -1.63
N GLY A 125 12.32 -10.84 -1.91
CA GLY A 125 12.73 -9.43 -1.93
C GLY A 125 13.15 -8.96 -3.32
N GLU A 126 13.93 -7.88 -3.36
CA GLU A 126 14.54 -7.35 -4.59
C GLU A 126 15.52 -8.37 -5.19
N PRO A 127 15.66 -8.44 -6.52
CA PRO A 127 16.67 -9.27 -7.16
C PRO A 127 18.08 -8.75 -6.84
N ASP A 128 19.03 -9.67 -6.62
CA ASP A 128 20.44 -9.33 -6.35
C ASP A 128 21.11 -8.60 -7.52
N GLN A 129 20.62 -8.79 -8.74
CA GLN A 129 21.09 -8.15 -9.97
C GLN A 129 19.92 -7.89 -10.92
N GLU A 130 19.74 -6.63 -11.33
CA GLU A 130 18.88 -6.29 -12.47
C GLU A 130 19.76 -6.30 -13.72
N GLN A 131 19.68 -7.36 -14.53
CA GLN A 131 20.31 -7.33 -15.85
C GLN A 131 19.48 -6.44 -16.76
N VAL A 132 19.93 -5.19 -16.91
CA VAL A 132 19.45 -4.27 -17.95
C VAL A 132 20.12 -4.69 -19.24
N ASP A 133 19.36 -5.25 -20.19
CA ASP A 133 19.91 -5.50 -21.52
C ASP A 133 20.21 -4.15 -22.22
N GLU A 134 21.11 -4.17 -23.21
CA GLU A 134 21.51 -2.96 -23.94
C GLU A 134 20.37 -2.33 -24.78
N ARG A 135 19.16 -2.91 -24.74
CA ARG A 135 17.97 -2.47 -25.48
C ARG A 135 16.83 -2.01 -24.56
N GLY A 136 17.04 -2.01 -23.24
CA GLY A 136 16.02 -1.64 -22.25
C GLY A 136 14.86 -2.65 -22.12
N GLY A 137 15.01 -3.88 -22.60
CA GLY A 137 14.02 -4.96 -22.52
C GLY A 137 14.39 -6.00 -21.46
N ILE A 138 13.42 -6.46 -20.67
CA ILE A 138 13.64 -7.52 -19.69
C ILE A 138 13.53 -8.87 -20.42
N ALA A 139 14.64 -9.40 -20.94
CA ALA A 139 14.67 -10.71 -21.61
C ALA A 139 15.01 -11.82 -20.61
N THR A 140 14.02 -12.62 -20.21
CA THR A 140 14.25 -13.89 -19.49
C THR A 140 14.91 -14.89 -20.44
N LEU A 141 16.21 -15.17 -20.24
CA LEU A 141 16.92 -16.21 -20.99
C LEU A 141 16.62 -17.60 -20.41
N PRO A 142 16.30 -18.63 -21.23
CA PRO A 142 16.13 -20.00 -20.75
C PRO A 142 17.49 -20.63 -20.40
N GLY A 143 17.57 -21.22 -19.20
CA GLY A 143 18.76 -21.88 -18.67
C GLY A 143 19.13 -23.15 -19.44
N ARG A 144 20.44 -23.44 -19.45
CA ARG A 144 21.09 -24.60 -20.06
C ARG A 144 21.16 -25.77 -19.11
#